data_AF-A0A1X1CWQ2-F1
#
_entry.id   AF-A0A1X1CWQ2-F1
#
_cell.length_a   1.000
_cell.length_b   1.000
_cell.length_c   1.000
_cell.angle_alpha   90.00
_cell.angle_beta   90.00
_cell.angle_gamma   90.00
#
_symmetry.space_group_name_H-M   'P 1'
#
loop_
_entity.id
_entity.type
_entity.pdbx_description
1 polymer ?
#
loop_
_entity_poly.entity_id
_entity_poly.type
_entity_poly.pdbx_seq_one_letter_code
_entity_poly.pdbx_strand_id
1 'polypeptide(L)'
;MQTDFDENEIVVHNPPGCTCRRIIWLIEVCDVFSLNILPGTMLASLTAELGQIRVDKQFDYHLLSEEVADAFWAIWHEWQPERGIKIE
;
A
#
# COMPACT_ATOMS: atom_id res chain seq x y z
N MET A 1 24.69 23.46 20.59
CA MET A 1 24.00 22.17 20.86
C MET A 1 23.87 21.48 19.53
N GLN A 2 24.73 20.49 19.30
CA GLN A 2 24.72 19.66 18.11
C GLN A 2 23.89 18.43 18.50
N THR A 3 22.73 18.24 17.88
CA THR A 3 21.92 17.04 18.09
C THR A 3 22.60 15.92 17.31
N ASP A 4 23.31 15.04 18.02
CA ASP A 4 23.64 13.70 17.53
C ASP A 4 22.32 13.02 17.16
N PHE A 5 22.03 12.92 15.86
CA PHE A 5 21.07 11.94 15.38
C PHE A 5 21.82 10.60 15.44
N ASP A 6 21.41 9.74 16.37
CA ASP A 6 21.98 8.41 16.54
C ASP A 6 21.78 7.63 15.23
N GLU A 7 22.88 7.34 14.52
CA GLU A 7 22.88 6.56 13.28
C GLU A 7 22.39 5.10 13.48
N ASN A 8 22.07 4.71 14.73
CA ASN A 8 21.59 3.37 15.09
C ASN A 8 20.09 3.26 15.37
N GLU A 9 19.27 4.29 15.09
CA GLU A 9 17.82 4.12 15.22
C GLU A 9 17.29 3.15 14.15
N ILE A 10 17.08 1.89 14.55
CA ILE A 10 16.48 0.86 13.69
C ILE A 10 15.02 1.25 13.44
N VAL A 11 14.73 1.71 12.22
CA VAL A 11 13.36 1.96 11.77
C VAL A 11 12.66 0.64 11.53
N VAL A 12 11.48 0.44 12.15
CA VAL A 12 10.65 -0.76 11.97
C VAL A 12 9.36 -0.38 11.25
N HIS A 13 9.09 -1.05 10.12
CA HIS A 13 7.89 -0.83 9.32
C HIS A 13 6.88 -1.94 9.59
N ASN A 14 5.76 -1.57 10.22
CA ASN A 14 4.64 -2.48 10.47
C ASN A 14 3.57 -2.33 9.38
N PRO A 15 2.88 -3.43 9.00
CA PRO A 15 1.82 -3.36 8.01
C PRO A 15 0.65 -2.50 8.54
N PRO A 16 0.09 -1.58 7.72
CA PRO A 16 -1.06 -0.81 8.13
C PRO A 16 -2.30 -1.67 8.41
N GLY A 17 -2.93 -1.43 9.56
CA GLY A 17 -4.06 -2.24 10.05
C GLY A 17 -5.45 -1.87 9.50
N CYS A 18 -5.67 -0.65 9.00
CA CYS A 18 -6.95 -0.24 8.41
C CYS A 18 -6.86 -0.07 6.90
N THR A 19 -7.98 -0.29 6.20
CA THR A 19 -8.15 -0.05 4.76
C THR A 19 -7.70 1.36 4.37
N CYS A 20 -8.07 2.36 5.17
CA CYS A 20 -7.65 3.75 4.99
C CYS A 20 -6.13 3.94 4.88
N ARG A 21 -5.39 3.37 5.84
CA ARG A 21 -3.93 3.50 5.88
C ARG A 21 -3.26 2.64 4.83
N ARG A 22 -3.86 1.50 4.44
CA ARG A 22 -3.38 0.70 3.30
C ARG A 22 -3.48 1.47 1.99
N ILE A 23 -4.59 2.19 1.76
CA ILE A 23 -4.75 3.06 0.60
C ILE A 23 -3.68 4.16 0.60
N ILE A 24 -3.50 4.86 1.72
CA ILE A 24 -2.47 5.92 1.84
C ILE A 24 -1.08 5.34 1.57
N TRP A 25 -0.75 4.21 2.17
CA TRP A 25 0.53 3.55 1.96
C TRP A 25 0.74 3.13 0.50
N LEU A 26 -0.29 2.58 -0.15
CA LEU A 26 -0.23 2.24 -1.58
C LEU A 26 -0.01 3.48 -2.45
N ILE A 27 -0.63 4.62 -2.11
CA ILE A 27 -0.40 5.92 -2.79
C ILE A 27 1.05 6.37 -2.64
N GLU A 28 1.64 6.19 -1.46
CA GLU A 28 3.00 6.65 -1.16
C GLU A 28 4.09 5.76 -1.77
N VAL A 29 3.83 4.44 -1.87
CA VAL A 29 4.85 3.45 -2.24
C VAL A 29 4.79 3.05 -3.71
N CYS A 30 3.60 2.99 -4.32
CA CYS A 30 3.46 2.53 -5.70
C CYS A 30 3.91 3.60 -6.70
N ASP A 31 4.53 3.17 -7.80
CA ASP A 31 4.81 4.02 -8.97
C ASP A 31 3.51 4.51 -9.62
N VAL A 32 2.48 3.64 -9.60
CA VAL A 32 1.13 3.96 -10.06
C VAL A 32 0.12 3.49 -9.02
N PHE A 33 -0.78 4.38 -8.61
CA PHE A 33 -1.95 4.01 -7.83
C PHE A 33 -3.22 4.68 -8.38
N SER A 34 -4.29 3.91 -8.50
CA SER A 34 -5.61 4.41 -8.84
C SER A 34 -6.68 3.59 -8.13
N LEU A 35 -7.66 4.26 -7.54
CA LEU A 35 -8.86 3.66 -6.98
C LEU A 35 -10.05 4.50 -7.39
N ASN A 36 -10.93 3.94 -8.23
CA ASN A 36 -12.09 4.64 -8.74
C ASN A 36 -13.36 3.85 -8.42
N ILE A 37 -14.41 4.54 -8.01
CA ILE A 37 -15.77 3.98 -7.99
C ILE A 37 -16.41 4.35 -9.32
N LEU A 38 -16.88 3.36 -10.06
CA LEU A 38 -17.42 3.56 -11.40
C LEU A 38 -18.85 4.13 -11.31
N PRO A 39 -19.09 5.38 -11.76
CA PRO A 39 -20.38 6.04 -11.57
C PRO A 39 -21.54 5.26 -12.19
N GLY A 40 -22.67 5.19 -11.48
CA GLY A 40 -23.86 4.49 -11.94
C GLY A 40 -23.75 2.96 -11.89
N THR A 41 -22.69 2.42 -11.30
CA THR A 41 -22.51 0.98 -11.09
C THR A 41 -22.18 0.68 -9.63
N MET A 42 -22.25 -0.60 -9.25
CA MET A 42 -21.76 -1.09 -7.95
C MET A 42 -20.27 -1.47 -8.02
N LEU A 43 -19.59 -1.16 -9.11
CA LEU A 43 -18.21 -1.59 -9.34
C LEU A 43 -17.22 -0.49 -8.96
N ALA A 44 -16.05 -0.93 -8.53
CA ALA A 44 -14.85 -0.13 -8.36
C ALA A 44 -13.72 -0.75 -9.18
N SER A 45 -12.72 0.06 -9.51
CA SER A 45 -11.46 -0.36 -10.14
C SER A 45 -10.30 0.03 -9.23
N LEU A 46 -9.36 -0.89 -9.03
CA LEU A 46 -8.10 -0.63 -8.35
C LEU A 46 -6.94 -1.02 -9.25
N THR A 47 -6.00 -0.09 -9.41
CA THR A 47 -4.70 -0.32 -10.04
C THR A 47 -3.61 0.08 -9.05
N ALA A 48 -2.66 -0.81 -8.78
CA ALA A 48 -1.47 -0.55 -7.98
C ALA A 48 -0.25 -1.20 -8.65
N GLU A 49 0.82 -0.45 -8.86
CA GLU A 49 2.03 -0.91 -9.53
C GLU A 49 3.28 -0.49 -8.76
N LEU A 50 4.17 -1.46 -8.50
CA LEU A 50 5.49 -1.23 -7.93
C LEU A 50 6.52 -2.06 -8.71
N GLY A 51 7.37 -1.39 -9.48
CA GLY A 51 8.36 -2.06 -10.33
C GLY A 51 7.71 -3.02 -11.33
N GLN A 52 7.87 -4.34 -11.15
CA GLN A 52 7.30 -5.36 -12.03
C GLN A 52 5.95 -5.92 -11.55
N ILE A 53 5.53 -5.56 -10.35
CA ILE A 53 4.31 -6.08 -9.73
C ILE A 53 3.18 -5.14 -10.05
N ARG A 54 2.11 -5.67 -10.64
CA ARG A 54 0.91 -4.92 -10.99
C ARG A 54 -0.32 -5.66 -10.54
N VAL A 55 -1.12 -5.00 -9.71
CA VAL A 55 -2.48 -5.40 -9.37
C VAL A 55 -3.42 -4.49 -10.15
N ASP A 56 -4.25 -5.07 -11.00
CA ASP A 56 -5.22 -4.32 -11.81
C ASP A 56 -6.54 -5.10 -11.86
N LYS A 57 -7.57 -4.60 -11.20
CA LYS A 57 -8.82 -5.33 -11.01
C LYS A 57 -10.05 -4.43 -10.93
N GLN A 58 -11.18 -4.98 -11.34
CA GLN A 58 -12.51 -4.46 -11.07
C GLN A 58 -13.23 -5.39 -10.09
N PHE A 59 -13.98 -4.82 -9.16
CA PHE A 59 -14.66 -5.55 -8.08
C PHE A 59 -15.92 -4.81 -7.62
N ASP A 60 -16.83 -5.49 -6.94
CA ASP A 60 -17.98 -4.84 -6.29
C ASP A 60 -17.51 -3.97 -5.13
N TYR A 61 -17.93 -2.71 -5.05
CA TYR A 61 -17.39 -1.75 -4.05
C TYR A 61 -17.62 -2.20 -2.60
N HIS A 62 -18.59 -3.09 -2.35
CA HIS A 62 -18.80 -3.69 -1.02
C HIS A 62 -17.58 -4.49 -0.55
N LEU A 63 -16.77 -5.01 -1.47
CA LEU A 63 -15.54 -5.75 -1.21
C LEU A 63 -14.32 -4.83 -1.06
N LEU A 64 -14.48 -3.50 -1.07
CA LEU A 64 -13.37 -2.54 -1.06
C LEU A 64 -12.32 -2.84 0.01
N SER A 65 -12.75 -3.22 1.21
CA SER A 65 -11.82 -3.52 2.30
C SER A 65 -10.96 -4.75 2.03
N GLU A 66 -11.54 -5.80 1.46
CA GLU A 66 -10.86 -7.06 1.13
C GLU A 66 -9.94 -6.83 -0.08
N GLU A 67 -10.46 -6.18 -1.11
CA GLU A 67 -9.76 -5.97 -2.37
C GLU A 67 -8.55 -5.03 -2.21
N VAL A 68 -8.66 -4.00 -1.36
CA VAL A 68 -7.51 -3.15 -0.96
C VAL A 68 -6.52 -3.94 -0.11
N ALA A 69 -6.99 -4.82 0.78
CA ALA A 69 -6.09 -5.64 1.60
C ALA A 69 -5.25 -6.58 0.73
N ASP A 70 -5.88 -7.24 -0.24
CA ASP A 70 -5.19 -8.14 -1.16
C ASP A 70 -4.17 -7.41 -2.03
N ALA A 71 -4.54 -6.23 -2.56
CA ALA A 71 -3.61 -5.39 -3.30
C ALA A 71 -2.44 -4.92 -2.43
N PHE A 72 -2.75 -4.52 -1.19
CA PHE A 72 -1.73 -4.14 -0.22
C PHE A 72 -0.75 -5.27 0.03
N TRP A 73 -1.20 -6.50 0.31
CA TRP A 73 -0.30 -7.62 0.61
C TRP A 73 0.54 -8.03 -0.59
N ALA A 74 -0.03 -8.00 -1.79
CA ALA A 74 0.72 -8.25 -3.02
C ALA A 74 1.90 -7.26 -3.20
N ILE A 75 1.68 -5.98 -2.90
CA ILE A 75 2.74 -4.96 -2.97
C ILE A 75 3.67 -5.03 -1.76
N TRP A 76 3.14 -5.23 -0.55
CA TRP A 76 3.90 -5.28 0.70
C TRP A 76 4.97 -6.37 0.68
N HIS A 77 4.64 -7.57 0.18
CA HIS A 77 5.59 -8.67 0.16
C HIS A 77 6.79 -8.38 -0.75
N GLU A 78 6.56 -7.67 -1.85
CA GLU A 78 7.56 -7.34 -2.86
C GLU A 78 8.32 -6.05 -2.52
N TRP A 79 7.69 -5.14 -1.76
CA TRP A 79 8.31 -3.90 -1.31
C TRP A 79 9.51 -4.17 -0.39
N GLN A 80 10.62 -3.50 -0.71
CA GLN A 80 11.84 -3.48 0.09
C GLN A 80 12.05 -2.04 0.61
N PRO A 81 12.02 -1.81 1.93
CA PRO A 81 12.24 -0.48 2.47
C PRO A 81 13.69 -0.02 2.21
N GLU A 82 13.88 1.25 1.86
CA GLU A 82 15.21 1.84 1.66
C GLU A 82 16.06 1.82 2.95
N ARG A 83 15.39 1.87 4.11
CA ARG A 83 16.00 1.79 5.45
C ARG A 83 15.07 1.08 6.42
N GLY A 84 15.65 0.25 7.27
CA GLY A 84 14.93 -0.41 8.38
C GLY A 84 14.53 -1.86 8.10
N ILE A 85 13.69 -2.39 8.98
CA ILE A 85 13.22 -3.78 8.97
C ILE A 85 11.71 -3.80 8.72
N LYS A 86 11.27 -4.63 7.76
CA LYS A 86 9.85 -4.93 7.51
C LYS A 86 9.41 -6.08 8.41
N ILE A 87 8.26 -5.93 9.08
CA ILE A 87 7.65 -7.00 9.90
C ILE A 87 6.46 -7.60 9.15
N GLU A 88 6.36 -8.92 9.15
CA GLU A 88 5.27 -9.68 8.53
C GLU A 88 4.08 -9.89 9.46
#